data_AF-A0A662F5P9-F1
#
_entry.id   AF-A0A662F5P9-F1
#
_cell.length_a   1.000
_cell.length_b   1.000
_cell.length_c   1.000
_cell.angle_alpha   90.00
_cell.angle_beta   90.00
_cell.angle_gamma   90.00
#
_symmetry.space_group_name_H-M   'P 1'
#
loop_
_entity.id
_entity.type
_entity.pdbx_description
1 polymer ?
#
loop_
_entity_poly.entity_id
_entity_poly.type
_entity_poly.pdbx_seq_one_letter_code
_entity_poly.pdbx_strand_id
1 'polypeptide(L)' 'MKPCPNKQENLKNCNCTYPCDKKGICCECIAYHKNLGELPACFFPDDIERTYDRSIKKFKAIN' A
#
# COMPACT_ATOMS: atom_id res chain seq x y z
N MET A 1 -15.97 11.65 -2.58
CA MET A 1 -14.58 11.20 -2.83
C MET A 1 -14.01 12.11 -3.92
N LYS A 2 -12.89 12.79 -3.70
CA LYS A 2 -12.30 13.67 -4.73
C LYS A 2 -11.59 12.79 -5.77
N PRO A 3 -11.68 13.08 -7.08
CA PRO A 3 -10.95 12.32 -8.08
C PRO A 3 -9.45 12.42 -7.83
N CYS A 4 -8.75 11.29 -7.84
CA CYS A 4 -7.29 11.25 -7.75
C CYS A 4 -6.72 11.34 -9.19
N PRO A 5 -6.06 12.45 -9.58
CA PRO A 5 -5.55 12.61 -10.94
C PRO A 5 -4.46 11.58 -11.28
N ASN A 6 -3.74 11.08 -10.27
CA ASN A 6 -2.63 10.16 -10.44
C ASN A 6 -3.02 8.68 -10.31
N LYS A 7 -4.33 8.35 -10.21
CA LYS A 7 -4.77 6.97 -9.90
C LYS A 7 -4.19 5.95 -10.88
N GLN A 8 -4.23 6.24 -12.18
CA GLN A 8 -3.74 5.32 -13.22
C GLN A 8 -2.22 5.12 -13.13
N GLU A 9 -1.44 6.18 -12.89
CA GLU A 9 0.02 6.08 -12.74
C GLU A 9 0.39 5.34 -11.45
N ASN A 10 -0.29 5.64 -10.33
CA ASN A 10 -0.05 4.96 -9.06
C ASN A 10 -0.33 3.46 -9.14
N LEU A 11 -1.33 3.04 -9.94
CA LEU A 11 -1.66 1.63 -10.13
C LEU A 11 -0.52 0.83 -10.79
N LYS A 12 0.34 1.47 -11.59
CA LYS A 12 1.50 0.81 -12.20
C LYS A 12 2.55 0.39 -11.17
N ASN A 13 2.63 1.12 -10.05
CA ASN A 13 3.60 0.89 -8.98
C ASN A 13 2.98 0.17 -7.77
N CYS A 14 1.71 -0.23 -7.83
CA CYS A 14 1.00 -0.83 -6.71
C CYS A 14 0.93 -2.35 -6.85
N ASN A 15 1.71 -3.05 -6.03
CA ASN A 15 1.73 -4.51 -5.97
C ASN A 15 0.69 -5.13 -5.01
N CYS A 16 -0.17 -4.32 -4.36
CA CYS A 16 -1.23 -4.83 -3.48
C CYS A 16 -2.17 -5.79 -4.22
N THR A 17 -2.29 -7.02 -3.74
CA THR A 17 -3.18 -8.05 -4.33
C THR A 17 -4.59 -8.02 -3.75
N TYR A 18 -4.81 -7.32 -2.64
CA TYR A 18 -6.10 -7.27 -1.96
C TYR A 18 -7.11 -6.42 -2.75
N PRO A 19 -8.35 -6.89 -2.97
CA PRO A 19 -9.37 -6.16 -3.73
C PRO A 19 -9.96 -5.02 -2.88
N CYS A 20 -9.24 -3.89 -2.78
CA CYS A 20 -9.71 -2.68 -2.10
C CYS A 20 -10.09 -1.55 -3.08
N ASP A 21 -11.07 -0.76 -2.66
CA ASP A 21 -11.56 0.46 -3.30
C ASP A 21 -10.52 1.60 -3.34
N LYS A 22 -9.58 1.60 -2.39
CA LYS A 22 -8.52 2.61 -2.20
C LYS A 22 -7.30 2.39 -3.10
N LYS A 23 -7.23 1.26 -3.82
CA LYS A 23 -6.05 0.92 -4.65
C LYS A 23 -5.79 2.00 -5.70
N GLY A 24 -4.54 2.49 -5.74
CA GLY A 24 -4.12 3.61 -6.59
C GLY A 24 -4.42 5.01 -6.05
N ILE A 25 -5.13 5.14 -4.92
CA ILE A 25 -5.42 6.41 -4.25
C ILE A 25 -4.50 6.51 -3.02
N CYS A 26 -3.26 6.96 -3.21
CA CYS A 26 -2.21 6.86 -2.19
C CYS A 26 -2.57 7.50 -0.84
N CYS A 27 -3.22 8.66 -0.84
CA CYS A 27 -3.61 9.34 0.40
C CYS A 27 -4.60 8.50 1.23
N GLU A 28 -5.56 7.85 0.58
CA GLU A 28 -6.53 6.99 1.26
C GLU A 28 -5.93 5.64 1.66
N CYS A 29 -5.06 5.08 0.82
CA CYS A 29 -4.33 3.85 1.11
C CYS A 29 -3.44 4.02 2.36
N ILE A 30 -2.66 5.10 2.41
CA ILE A 30 -1.81 5.43 3.57
C ILE A 30 -2.66 5.65 4.82
N ALA A 31 -3.73 6.45 4.72
CA ALA A 31 -4.60 6.70 5.87
C ALA A 31 -5.22 5.41 6.43
N TYR A 32 -5.67 4.52 5.54
CA TYR A 32 -6.24 3.23 5.91
C TYR A 32 -5.22 2.33 6.62
N HIS A 33 -4.05 2.07 6.02
CA HIS A 33 -3.05 1.19 6.62
C HIS A 33 -2.44 1.77 7.89
N LYS A 34 -2.24 3.10 7.96
CA LYS A 34 -1.77 3.77 9.18
C LYS A 34 -2.70 3.52 10.36
N ASN A 35 -4.02 3.54 10.15
CA ASN A 35 -5.00 3.26 11.21
C ASN A 35 -4.95 1.80 11.69
N LEU A 36 -4.37 0.90 10.91
CA LEU A 36 -4.11 -0.50 11.26
C LEU A 36 -2.70 -0.72 11.85
N GLY A 37 -1.88 0.33 11.95
CA GLY A 37 -0.48 0.20 12.36
C GLY A 37 0.44 -0.38 11.27
N GLU A 38 0.02 -0.28 10.01
CA GLU A 38 0.68 -0.83 8.83
C GLU A 38 1.16 0.26 7.85
N LEU A 39 1.94 -0.15 6.85
CA LEU A 39 2.24 0.63 5.66
C LEU A 39 1.58 0.00 4.42
N PRO A 40 1.28 0.78 3.36
CA PRO A 40 0.78 0.21 2.11
C PRO A 40 1.73 -0.81 1.47
N ALA A 41 1.17 -1.73 0.69
CA ALA A 41 1.91 -2.75 -0.07
C ALA A 41 3.10 -2.21 -0.87
N CYS A 42 2.96 -1.03 -1.49
CA CYS A 42 3.99 -0.43 -2.34
C CYS A 42 5.26 0.02 -1.58
N PHE A 43 5.29 -0.13 -0.25
CA PHE A 43 6.50 0.04 0.57
C PHE A 43 7.28 -1.27 0.75
N PHE A 44 6.77 -2.38 0.20
CA PHE A 44 7.34 -3.71 0.36
C PHE A 44 7.64 -4.34 -1.01
N PRO A 45 8.76 -5.06 -1.15
CA PRO A 45 9.02 -5.94 -2.29
C PRO A 45 7.92 -7.00 -2.49
N ASP A 46 7.76 -7.49 -3.72
CA ASP A 46 6.70 -8.43 -4.08
C ASP A 46 6.73 -9.74 -3.28
N ASP A 47 7.91 -10.25 -2.96
CA ASP A 47 8.09 -11.45 -2.15
C ASP A 47 7.64 -11.23 -0.70
N ILE A 48 7.84 -10.03 -0.16
CA ILE A 48 7.38 -9.66 1.18
C ILE A 48 5.87 -9.39 1.19
N GLU A 49 5.35 -8.63 0.22
CA GLU A 49 3.92 -8.32 0.13
C GLU A 49 3.05 -9.60 0.00
N ARG A 50 3.56 -10.65 -0.66
CA ARG A 50 2.90 -11.97 -0.72
C ARG A 50 2.66 -12.62 0.65
N THR A 51 3.43 -12.24 1.67
CA THR A 51 3.25 -12.70 3.05
C THR A 51 2.21 -11.89 3.82
N TYR A 52 1.78 -10.76 3.27
CA TYR A 52 0.89 -9.77 3.89
C TYR A 52 1.40 -9.15 5.20
N ASP A 53 2.67 -9.36 5.58
CA ASP A 53 3.28 -8.65 6.71
C ASP A 53 3.62 -7.21 6.34
N ARG A 54 2.62 -6.34 6.48
CA ARG A 54 2.71 -4.90 6.24
C ARG A 54 3.08 -4.10 7.48
N SER A 55 3.64 -4.76 8.50
CA SER A 55 3.97 -4.11 9.75
C SER A 55 5.12 -3.12 9.61
N ILE A 56 5.08 -2.05 10.41
CA ILE A 56 6.22 -1.11 10.51
C ILE A 56 7.49 -1.83 10.97
N LYS A 57 7.37 -2.89 11.77
CA LYS A 57 8.50 -3.73 12.18
C LYS A 57 9.16 -4.40 10.97
N LYS A 58 8.36 -4.99 10.07
CA LYS A 58 8.86 -5.63 8.85
C LYS A 58 9.52 -4.62 7.93
N PHE A 59 8.91 -3.45 7.75
CA PHE A 59 9.48 -2.36 6.95
C PHE A 59 10.88 -1.96 7.44
N LYS A 60 11.07 -1.77 8.75
CA LYS A 60 12.37 -1.43 9.34
C LYS A 60 13.41 -2.55 9.28
N ALA A 61 13.01 -3.80 9.05
CA ALA A 61 13.93 -4.93 9.01
C ALA A 61 14.53 -5.17 7.62
N ILE A 62 13.91 -4.60 6.58
CA ILE A 62 14.30 -4.79 5.17
C ILE A 62 14.84 -3.51 4.51
N ASN A 63 14.89 -2.40 5.25
CA ASN A 63 15.45 -1.10 4.87
C ASN A 63 16.49 -0.69 5.91
#